data_AF-A0A939YLS0-F1
#
_entry.id   AF-A0A939YLS0-F1
#
_cell.length_a   1.000
_cell.length_b   1.000
_cell.length_c   1.000
_cell.angle_alpha   90.00
_cell.angle_beta   90.00
_cell.angle_gamma   90.00
#
_symmetry.space_group_name_H-M   'P 1'
#
loop_
_entity.id
_entity.type
_entity.pdbx_description
1 polymer ?
#
loop_
_entity_poly.entity_id
_entity_poly.type
_entity_poly.pdbx_seq_one_letter_code
_entity_poly.pdbx_strand_id
1 'polypeptide(L)'
;MKKLISCIVLSAMLCSLAACGGKASSEVNKTGNTSAVQDAESDNAASQDSPEEGQAAEEEAPASPKSELETPAVAESGDAYLAIVDSTWKRQYWGSDDISKNNLAYNAGVAHITGNGDYTVSVTTDSKGYRFATTGNKDDASDVPTGLSFMAVMLRDGETLFPGAVITVNSVKLNGNELPMLTKAYTSSDDGKETRANLFNEWVAKPASDGRCIDGPLYTDASAETLQPYGSEYSAQVIDKAAFDGGWNTVEVNFTVSGIAE
;
A
#
# COMPACT_ATOMS: atom_id res chain seq x y z
N MET A 1 -22.06 -51.34 -13.96
CA MET A 1 -20.87 -52.23 -13.93
C MET A 1 -19.62 -51.36 -13.92
N LYS A 2 -18.78 -51.48 -12.87
CA LYS A 2 -17.29 -51.42 -12.86
C LYS A 2 -16.63 -50.15 -13.50
N LYS A 3 -15.79 -49.33 -12.83
CA LYS A 3 -15.05 -49.41 -11.56
C LYS A 3 -14.65 -48.01 -11.08
N LEU A 4 -14.51 -47.87 -9.76
CA LEU A 4 -13.72 -46.85 -9.06
C LEU A 4 -12.22 -46.99 -9.39
N ILE A 5 -11.49 -45.87 -9.47
CA ILE A 5 -10.06 -45.81 -9.11
C ILE A 5 -9.84 -44.52 -8.30
N SER A 6 -9.62 -44.72 -7.01
CA SER A 6 -9.05 -43.79 -6.03
C SER A 6 -7.54 -43.99 -6.02
N CYS A 7 -6.76 -42.90 -6.03
CA CYS A 7 -5.33 -42.95 -5.75
C CYS A 7 -5.02 -42.00 -4.59
N ILE A 8 -4.92 -42.59 -3.41
CA ILE A 8 -4.34 -42.01 -2.19
C ILE A 8 -2.83 -42.01 -2.36
N VAL A 9 -2.18 -40.85 -2.22
CA VAL A 9 -0.73 -40.75 -2.03
C VAL A 9 -0.49 -40.41 -0.57
N LEU A 10 0.08 -41.36 0.16
CA LEU A 10 0.56 -41.25 1.53
C LEU A 10 2.09 -41.30 1.52
N SER A 11 2.70 -40.78 2.61
CA SER A 11 4.12 -40.87 3.02
C SER A 11 5.04 -39.73 2.52
N ALA A 12 5.92 -39.12 3.31
CA ALA A 12 6.38 -39.40 4.68
C ALA A 12 6.94 -38.11 5.32
N MET A 13 6.62 -37.87 6.60
CA MET A 13 7.38 -36.97 7.48
C MET A 13 8.71 -37.64 7.86
N LEU A 14 9.81 -36.91 7.74
CA LEU A 14 11.09 -37.23 8.37
C LEU A 14 11.53 -36.03 9.20
N CYS A 15 11.35 -36.13 10.52
CA CYS A 15 11.99 -35.27 11.51
C CYS A 15 13.40 -35.79 11.76
N SER A 16 14.41 -34.95 11.54
CA SER A 16 15.76 -35.14 12.06
C SER A 16 15.98 -34.18 13.23
N LEU A 17 15.98 -34.73 14.45
CA LEU A 17 16.49 -34.08 15.65
C LEU A 17 18.00 -34.34 15.73
N ALA A 18 18.80 -33.29 15.74
CA ALA A 18 20.18 -33.32 16.20
C ALA A 18 20.23 -32.68 17.59
N ALA A 19 20.56 -33.52 18.58
CA ALA A 19 20.81 -33.17 19.97
C ALA A 19 22.32 -32.94 20.18
N CYS A 20 22.65 -31.98 21.05
CA CYS A 20 23.84 -31.85 21.92
C CYS A 20 23.83 -30.40 22.45
N GLY A 21 23.23 -30.11 23.60
CA GLY A 21 23.81 -30.22 24.95
C GLY A 21 23.93 -28.79 25.51
N GLY A 22 23.65 -28.42 26.76
CA GLY A 22 23.22 -29.11 27.96
C GLY A 22 23.78 -28.35 29.17
N LYS A 23 22.90 -27.62 29.90
CA LYS A 23 23.01 -27.17 31.32
C LYS A 23 24.14 -26.17 31.69
N ALA A 24 24.02 -25.24 32.65
CA ALA A 24 23.00 -24.93 33.65
C ALA A 24 23.18 -23.48 34.14
N SER A 25 22.10 -22.96 34.73
CA SER A 25 21.92 -21.80 35.59
C SER A 25 22.87 -21.69 36.79
N SER A 26 23.19 -20.47 37.23
CA SER A 26 22.88 -19.98 38.59
C SER A 26 23.37 -18.55 38.84
N GLU A 27 22.52 -17.80 39.53
CA GLU A 27 22.64 -16.42 39.99
C GLU A 27 23.35 -16.32 41.36
N VAL A 28 23.85 -15.12 41.69
CA VAL A 28 24.01 -14.51 43.05
C VAL A 28 25.19 -14.99 43.93
N ASN A 29 26.19 -14.13 44.25
CA ASN A 29 26.20 -13.18 45.39
C ASN A 29 27.60 -12.56 45.67
N LYS A 30 27.58 -11.23 45.91
CA LYS A 30 28.27 -10.38 46.91
C LYS A 30 29.72 -10.57 47.40
N THR A 31 30.26 -9.38 47.77
CA THR A 31 31.33 -9.04 48.75
C THR A 31 32.75 -9.10 48.19
N GLY A 32 33.65 -8.12 48.33
CA GLY A 32 33.72 -6.89 49.13
C GLY A 32 35.20 -6.62 49.47
N ASN A 33 35.52 -5.37 49.87
CA ASN A 33 36.81 -4.81 50.32
C ASN A 33 37.88 -4.51 49.25
N THR A 34 38.12 -3.23 48.92
CA THR A 34 38.83 -2.14 49.66
C THR A 34 40.35 -2.30 49.74
N SER A 35 41.06 -1.29 49.22
CA SER A 35 42.12 -0.56 49.93
C SER A 35 42.45 0.70 49.14
N ALA A 36 42.29 1.84 49.82
CA ALA A 36 42.65 3.18 49.39
C ALA A 36 44.06 3.54 49.87
N VAL A 37 44.72 4.45 49.13
CA VAL A 37 45.83 5.33 49.54
C VAL A 37 45.71 6.54 48.57
N GLN A 38 45.11 7.71 48.89
CA GLN A 38 45.57 8.84 49.75
C GLN A 38 47.04 9.21 49.53
N ASP A 39 47.51 10.44 49.34
CA ASP A 39 47.02 11.81 49.36
C ASP A 39 48.10 12.64 48.62
N ALA A 40 47.77 13.85 48.17
CA ALA A 40 48.47 15.08 48.58
C ALA A 40 48.11 16.26 47.65
N GLU A 41 47.33 17.17 48.22
CA GLU A 41 47.05 18.52 47.75
C GLU A 41 48.31 19.40 47.74
N SER A 42 48.28 20.46 46.92
CA SER A 42 48.69 21.79 47.40
C SER A 42 47.99 22.89 46.59
N ASP A 43 47.18 23.67 47.30
CA ASP A 43 46.56 24.93 46.89
C ASP A 43 47.58 25.99 46.42
N ASN A 44 47.19 26.92 45.54
CA ASN A 44 46.84 28.30 45.95
C ASN A 44 46.43 29.24 44.79
N ALA A 45 45.44 30.08 45.11
CA ALA A 45 45.20 31.47 44.67
C ALA A 45 44.78 31.82 43.23
N ALA A 46 43.45 31.98 43.11
CA ALA A 46 42.67 33.07 42.49
C ALA A 46 43.35 34.18 41.66
N SER A 47 42.82 34.38 40.45
CA SER A 47 42.50 35.72 39.92
C SER A 47 41.42 35.61 38.83
N GLN A 48 40.47 36.56 38.90
CA GLN A 48 39.32 36.74 38.01
C GLN A 48 39.74 37.04 36.57
N ASP A 49 39.08 36.41 35.59
CA ASP A 49 38.62 37.11 34.38
C ASP A 49 37.52 36.29 33.68
N SER A 50 36.41 36.94 33.38
CA SER A 50 35.39 36.60 32.38
C SER A 50 35.13 37.93 31.66
N PRO A 51 34.81 38.00 30.35
CA PRO A 51 34.10 36.98 29.59
C PRO A 51 34.60 36.75 28.15
N GLU A 52 34.26 35.62 27.54
CA GLU A 52 33.86 35.61 26.13
C GLU A 52 33.05 34.34 25.83
N GLU A 53 31.78 34.55 25.54
CA GLU A 53 30.88 33.54 24.97
C GLU A 53 31.40 33.13 23.60
N GLY A 54 32.16 32.04 23.56
CA GLY A 54 32.37 31.29 22.33
C GLY A 54 31.06 30.60 21.97
N GLN A 55 30.37 31.13 20.96
CA GLN A 55 29.32 30.41 20.24
C GLN A 55 29.90 29.07 19.76
N ALA A 56 29.60 28.00 20.49
CA ALA A 56 29.69 26.66 19.94
C ALA A 56 28.62 26.60 18.86
N ALA A 57 29.07 26.67 17.60
CA ALA A 57 28.24 26.34 16.47
C ALA A 57 27.64 24.96 16.73
N GLU A 58 26.31 24.88 16.83
CA GLU A 58 25.60 23.62 16.69
C GLU A 58 25.94 23.10 15.29
N GLU A 59 26.88 22.16 15.25
CA GLU A 59 27.18 21.39 14.05
C GLU A 59 25.92 20.58 13.77
N GLU A 60 25.07 21.08 12.86
CA GLU A 60 23.92 20.32 12.36
C GLU A 60 24.45 18.98 11.85
N ALA A 61 24.11 17.91 12.55
CA ALA A 61 24.36 16.56 12.07
C ALA A 61 23.80 16.45 10.64
N PRO A 62 24.57 15.92 9.67
CA PRO A 62 24.12 15.87 8.29
C PRO A 62 22.77 15.16 8.22
N ALA A 63 21.78 15.85 7.65
CA ALA A 63 20.44 15.34 7.49
C ALA A 63 20.48 13.93 6.85
N SER A 64 19.81 12.96 7.47
CA SER A 64 19.73 11.61 6.93
C SER A 64 19.17 11.66 5.50
N PRO A 65 19.66 10.86 4.53
CA PRO A 65 19.12 10.86 3.17
C PRO A 65 17.60 10.58 3.10
N LYS A 66 17.00 10.05 4.18
CA LYS A 66 15.56 9.85 4.33
C LYS A 66 14.75 11.12 4.63
N SER A 67 15.33 12.17 5.23
CA SER A 67 14.59 13.40 5.58
C SER A 67 14.21 14.25 4.36
N GLU A 68 14.75 13.91 3.19
CA GLU A 68 14.43 14.57 1.92
C GLU A 68 13.39 13.82 1.07
N LEU A 69 12.95 12.64 1.52
CA LEU A 69 11.93 11.86 0.82
C LEU A 69 10.55 12.34 1.24
N GLU A 70 9.60 12.25 0.32
CA GLU A 70 8.20 12.54 0.61
C GLU A 70 7.66 11.56 1.67
N THR A 71 6.61 11.93 2.40
CA THR A 71 5.95 10.97 3.30
C THR A 71 5.11 10.00 2.45
N PRO A 72 5.20 8.68 2.66
CA PRO A 72 4.30 7.73 2.01
C PRO A 72 2.84 8.04 2.36
N ALA A 73 1.97 8.09 1.36
CA ALA A 73 0.54 8.16 1.60
C ALA A 73 0.05 6.82 2.17
N VAL A 74 -0.69 6.89 3.29
CA VAL A 74 -1.37 5.76 3.89
C VAL A 74 -2.85 6.07 3.83
N ALA A 75 -3.65 5.18 3.25
CA ALA A 75 -5.08 5.35 3.19
C ALA A 75 -5.71 4.95 4.53
N GLU A 76 -6.31 5.91 5.21
CA GLU A 76 -7.00 5.74 6.48
C GLU A 76 -8.48 5.40 6.26
N SER A 77 -9.20 5.08 7.34
CA SER A 77 -10.63 4.78 7.30
C SER A 77 -11.41 5.92 6.61
N GLY A 78 -12.19 5.60 5.58
CA GLY A 78 -12.94 6.57 4.78
C GLY A 78 -12.16 7.18 3.61
N ASP A 79 -10.89 6.85 3.44
CA ASP A 79 -10.10 7.30 2.30
C ASP A 79 -10.29 6.41 1.08
N ALA A 80 -10.45 7.06 -0.07
CA ALA A 80 -10.29 6.45 -1.37
C ALA A 80 -8.84 6.55 -1.85
N TYR A 81 -8.35 5.48 -2.49
CA TYR A 81 -7.00 5.40 -3.03
C TYR A 81 -6.96 4.53 -4.29
N LEU A 82 -5.94 4.71 -5.13
CA LEU A 82 -5.70 3.88 -6.30
C LEU A 82 -4.80 2.71 -5.95
N ALA A 83 -5.38 1.51 -5.77
CA ALA A 83 -4.58 0.30 -5.67
C ALA A 83 -4.13 -0.14 -7.07
N ILE A 84 -2.86 -0.44 -7.25
CA ILE A 84 -2.28 -0.77 -8.56
C ILE A 84 -1.05 -1.66 -8.41
N VAL A 85 -0.87 -2.59 -9.36
CA VAL A 85 0.28 -3.50 -9.44
C VAL A 85 0.74 -3.67 -10.89
N ASP A 86 2.04 -3.44 -11.13
CA ASP A 86 2.67 -3.71 -12.43
C ASP A 86 2.68 -5.21 -12.74
N SER A 87 2.94 -5.56 -14.02
CA SER A 87 2.93 -6.97 -14.45
C SER A 87 3.97 -7.85 -13.75
N THR A 88 4.99 -7.25 -13.12
CA THR A 88 6.07 -7.96 -12.43
C THR A 88 5.88 -8.04 -10.92
N TRP A 89 4.81 -7.44 -10.37
CA TRP A 89 4.54 -7.36 -8.93
C TRP A 89 5.62 -6.67 -8.10
N LYS A 90 6.42 -5.84 -8.75
CA LYS A 90 7.52 -5.10 -8.10
C LYS A 90 7.15 -3.66 -7.83
N ARG A 91 6.24 -3.07 -8.63
CA ARG A 91 5.79 -1.68 -8.45
C ARG A 91 4.32 -1.70 -8.13
N GLN A 92 4.02 -1.24 -6.93
CA GLN A 92 2.70 -1.44 -6.36
C GLN A 92 2.38 -0.42 -5.28
N TYR A 93 1.08 -0.21 -5.09
CA TYR A 93 0.49 0.52 -3.98
C TYR A 93 -0.83 -0.13 -3.57
N TRP A 94 -0.99 -0.35 -2.27
CA TRP A 94 -2.14 -0.97 -1.62
C TRP A 94 -2.67 -0.09 -0.46
N GLY A 95 -2.31 1.20 -0.45
CA GLY A 95 -2.79 2.16 0.55
C GLY A 95 -2.09 2.06 1.91
N SER A 96 -0.85 1.56 1.97
CA SER A 96 -0.09 1.40 3.23
C SER A 96 1.38 1.82 3.11
N ASP A 97 2.09 1.90 4.22
CA ASP A 97 3.49 2.34 4.34
C ASP A 97 4.51 1.19 4.32
N ASP A 98 4.09 -0.06 4.12
CA ASP A 98 5.03 -1.18 3.83
C ASP A 98 5.63 -0.97 2.42
N ILE A 99 6.68 -0.15 2.34
CA ILE A 99 7.32 0.27 1.09
C ILE A 99 7.79 -0.91 0.23
N SER A 100 8.07 -2.07 0.84
CA SER A 100 8.42 -3.28 0.08
C SER A 100 7.29 -3.75 -0.85
N LYS A 101 6.05 -3.36 -0.53
CA LYS A 101 4.81 -3.66 -1.29
C LYS A 101 4.05 -2.40 -1.72
N ASN A 102 4.56 -1.23 -1.39
CA ASN A 102 3.90 0.06 -1.57
C ASN A 102 4.89 1.15 -2.03
N ASN A 103 5.86 0.81 -2.88
CA ASN A 103 6.86 1.78 -3.34
C ASN A 103 6.26 2.97 -4.11
N LEU A 104 5.04 2.83 -4.64
CA LEU A 104 4.29 3.92 -5.28
C LEU A 104 3.51 4.80 -4.27
N ALA A 105 3.62 4.58 -2.96
CA ALA A 105 2.92 5.38 -1.94
C ALA A 105 3.42 6.83 -1.86
N TYR A 106 4.67 7.09 -2.27
CA TYR A 106 5.26 8.42 -2.25
C TYR A 106 4.61 9.33 -3.30
N ASN A 107 3.98 10.42 -2.86
CA ASN A 107 3.13 11.31 -3.67
C ASN A 107 1.89 10.64 -4.29
N ALA A 108 1.41 9.53 -3.74
CA ALA A 108 0.11 9.00 -4.15
C ALA A 108 -1.01 9.95 -3.72
N GLY A 109 -1.95 10.22 -4.64
CA GLY A 109 -3.16 10.98 -4.36
C GLY A 109 -4.20 10.11 -3.68
N VAL A 110 -4.52 10.45 -2.43
CA VAL A 110 -5.58 9.86 -1.62
C VAL A 110 -6.67 10.91 -1.41
N ALA A 111 -7.93 10.49 -1.39
CA ALA A 111 -9.08 11.37 -1.21
C ALA A 111 -9.96 10.90 -0.04
N HIS A 112 -10.11 11.75 0.97
CA HIS A 112 -11.03 11.47 2.07
C HIS A 112 -12.48 11.65 1.61
N ILE A 113 -13.30 10.61 1.71
CA ILE A 113 -14.70 10.66 1.28
C ILE A 113 -15.56 11.28 2.39
N THR A 114 -16.21 12.40 2.05
CA THR A 114 -17.07 13.16 2.96
C THR A 114 -18.55 13.06 2.61
N GLY A 115 -18.88 12.46 1.47
CA GLY A 115 -20.24 12.29 0.98
C GLY A 115 -20.29 11.96 -0.50
N ASN A 116 -21.46 12.18 -1.11
CA ASN A 116 -21.62 12.06 -2.54
C ASN A 116 -20.86 13.19 -3.26
N GLY A 117 -20.17 12.90 -4.36
CA GLY A 117 -19.42 13.90 -5.10
C GLY A 117 -18.30 13.33 -5.97
N ASP A 118 -17.58 14.23 -6.62
CA ASP A 118 -16.46 13.88 -7.49
C ASP A 118 -15.14 13.93 -6.73
N TYR A 119 -14.30 12.93 -6.98
CA TYR A 119 -13.03 12.71 -6.32
C TYR A 119 -11.97 12.25 -7.32
N THR A 120 -10.71 12.35 -6.91
CA THR A 120 -9.55 11.96 -7.72
C THR A 120 -8.57 11.20 -6.86
N VAL A 121 -8.02 10.10 -7.39
CA VAL A 121 -6.92 9.34 -6.79
C VAL A 121 -5.82 9.13 -7.82
N SER A 122 -4.57 8.98 -7.37
CA SER A 122 -3.44 8.84 -8.29
C SER A 122 -2.24 8.12 -7.68
N VAL A 123 -1.36 7.63 -8.55
CA VAL A 123 0.01 7.23 -8.21
C VAL A 123 1.00 7.87 -9.16
N THR A 124 2.26 8.01 -8.72
CA THR A 124 3.34 8.54 -9.54
C THR A 124 4.68 7.86 -9.25
N THR A 125 5.50 7.68 -10.28
CA THR A 125 6.94 7.34 -10.16
C THR A 125 7.81 8.58 -10.00
N ASP A 126 7.22 9.77 -10.18
CA ASP A 126 7.89 11.06 -10.06
C ASP A 126 7.91 11.54 -8.60
N SER A 127 8.48 10.73 -7.72
CA SER A 127 8.77 11.07 -6.34
C SER A 127 10.17 10.61 -5.96
N LYS A 128 10.84 11.37 -5.11
CA LYS A 128 12.16 10.99 -4.59
C LYS A 128 12.09 9.67 -3.84
N GLY A 129 11.01 9.47 -3.08
CA GLY A 129 10.76 8.25 -2.31
C GLY A 129 10.62 7.01 -3.19
N TYR A 130 9.84 7.08 -4.28
CA TYR A 130 9.73 5.96 -5.24
C TYR A 130 11.10 5.63 -5.85
N ARG A 131 11.80 6.64 -6.39
CA ARG A 131 13.12 6.47 -7.02
C ARG A 131 14.13 5.87 -6.05
N PHE A 132 14.17 6.35 -4.82
CA PHE A 132 15.03 5.79 -3.79
C PHE A 132 14.64 4.36 -3.41
N ALA A 133 13.35 4.06 -3.29
CA ALA A 133 12.86 2.72 -2.94
C ALA A 133 13.18 1.68 -4.03
N THR A 134 13.24 2.07 -5.29
CA THR A 134 13.46 1.16 -6.42
C THR A 134 14.92 1.09 -6.88
N THR A 135 15.67 2.19 -6.79
CA THR A 135 17.07 2.27 -7.30
C THR A 135 18.12 2.47 -6.22
N GLY A 136 17.73 2.90 -5.02
CA GLY A 136 18.65 3.37 -3.97
C GLY A 136 19.14 4.82 -4.17
N ASN A 137 18.68 5.52 -5.21
CA ASN A 137 19.03 6.91 -5.51
C ASN A 137 17.78 7.76 -5.79
N LYS A 138 17.55 8.80 -4.99
CA LYS A 138 16.39 9.70 -5.10
C LYS A 138 16.35 10.51 -6.41
N ASP A 139 17.48 10.63 -7.11
CA ASP A 139 17.62 11.37 -8.36
C ASP A 139 17.62 10.46 -9.60
N ASP A 140 17.59 9.14 -9.41
CA ASP A 140 17.56 8.16 -10.50
C ASP A 140 16.12 7.78 -10.87
N ALA A 141 15.64 8.32 -12.00
CA ALA A 141 14.31 8.06 -12.54
C ALA A 141 14.27 6.90 -13.56
N SER A 142 15.27 6.01 -13.57
CA SER A 142 15.36 4.93 -14.57
C SER A 142 14.38 3.77 -14.35
N ASP A 143 13.87 3.57 -13.12
CA ASP A 143 12.89 2.52 -12.83
C ASP A 143 11.47 2.93 -13.23
N VAL A 144 11.05 2.53 -14.43
CA VAL A 144 9.68 2.77 -14.94
C VAL A 144 8.92 1.43 -14.94
N PRO A 145 7.76 1.33 -14.26
CA PRO A 145 6.94 0.13 -14.26
C PRO A 145 6.38 -0.15 -15.65
N THR A 146 6.18 -1.43 -15.98
CA THR A 146 5.64 -1.88 -17.26
C THR A 146 4.56 -2.93 -17.07
N GLY A 147 3.57 -2.90 -17.97
CA GLY A 147 2.40 -3.75 -17.91
C GLY A 147 1.54 -3.48 -16.67
N LEU A 148 0.47 -4.27 -16.54
CA LEU A 148 -0.52 -4.15 -15.49
C LEU A 148 -1.12 -5.52 -15.15
N SER A 149 -1.12 -5.87 -13.87
CA SER A 149 -1.83 -7.06 -13.35
C SER A 149 -3.11 -6.71 -12.61
N PHE A 150 -3.12 -5.57 -11.91
CA PHE A 150 -4.26 -5.14 -11.10
C PHE A 150 -4.34 -3.62 -11.02
N MET A 151 -5.56 -3.07 -11.07
CA MET A 151 -5.87 -1.69 -10.75
C MET A 151 -7.32 -1.53 -10.27
N ALA A 152 -7.52 -0.84 -9.15
CA ALA A 152 -8.84 -0.53 -8.61
C ALA A 152 -8.83 0.80 -7.85
N VAL A 153 -9.94 1.53 -7.91
CA VAL A 153 -10.24 2.53 -6.88
C VAL A 153 -10.76 1.76 -5.68
N MET A 154 -10.10 1.91 -4.54
CA MET A 154 -10.45 1.31 -3.26
C MET A 154 -10.97 2.38 -2.33
N LEU A 155 -11.85 2.03 -1.41
CA LEU A 155 -12.35 2.88 -0.32
C LEU A 155 -12.22 2.11 0.99
N ARG A 156 -11.30 2.58 1.84
CA ARG A 156 -10.94 1.95 3.11
C ARG A 156 -12.13 1.96 4.07
N ASP A 157 -12.47 0.79 4.62
CA ASP A 157 -13.66 0.58 5.46
C ASP A 157 -15.00 1.01 4.81
N GLY A 158 -15.04 1.10 3.47
CA GLY A 158 -16.17 1.66 2.72
C GLY A 158 -17.50 0.96 2.96
N GLU A 159 -17.53 -0.37 3.09
CA GLU A 159 -18.78 -1.10 3.33
C GLU A 159 -19.34 -0.83 4.74
N THR A 160 -18.49 -0.43 5.68
CA THR A 160 -18.89 -0.08 7.05
C THR A 160 -19.33 1.38 7.14
N LEU A 161 -18.56 2.29 6.55
CA LEU A 161 -18.82 3.74 6.65
C LEU A 161 -19.90 4.20 5.68
N PHE A 162 -19.96 3.60 4.50
CA PHE A 162 -20.76 4.02 3.37
C PHE A 162 -21.49 2.82 2.73
N PRO A 163 -22.30 2.07 3.50
CA PRO A 163 -22.93 0.85 3.02
C PRO A 163 -23.78 1.13 1.78
N GLY A 164 -23.53 0.39 0.71
CA GLY A 164 -24.25 0.53 -0.56
C GLY A 164 -23.77 1.69 -1.45
N ALA A 165 -22.74 2.44 -1.06
CA ALA A 165 -22.16 3.45 -1.93
C ALA A 165 -21.71 2.88 -3.27
N VAL A 166 -21.79 3.70 -4.31
CA VAL A 166 -21.41 3.37 -5.68
C VAL A 166 -20.30 4.30 -6.12
N ILE A 167 -19.18 3.70 -6.53
CA ILE A 167 -18.05 4.32 -7.20
C ILE A 167 -18.29 4.22 -8.72
N THR A 168 -18.49 5.36 -9.36
CA THR A 168 -18.57 5.49 -10.82
C THR A 168 -17.26 6.06 -11.34
N VAL A 169 -16.50 5.28 -12.12
CA VAL A 169 -15.26 5.77 -12.73
C VAL A 169 -15.60 6.65 -13.94
N ASN A 170 -15.14 7.90 -13.92
CA ASN A 170 -15.44 8.90 -14.94
C ASN A 170 -14.36 8.97 -16.02
N SER A 171 -13.09 8.94 -15.61
CA SER A 171 -11.95 8.91 -16.53
C SER A 171 -10.71 8.30 -15.87
N VAL A 172 -9.85 7.74 -16.71
CA VAL A 172 -8.52 7.22 -16.34
C VAL A 172 -7.51 7.95 -17.20
N LYS A 173 -6.47 8.54 -16.61
CA LYS A 173 -5.37 9.16 -17.34
C LYS A 173 -4.07 8.41 -17.08
N LEU A 174 -3.33 8.16 -18.16
CA LEU A 174 -2.00 7.58 -18.15
C LEU A 174 -1.01 8.63 -18.67
N ASN A 175 -0.06 9.04 -17.85
CA ASN A 175 0.90 10.10 -18.19
C ASN A 175 0.20 11.40 -18.66
N GLY A 176 -0.93 11.74 -18.03
CA GLY A 176 -1.75 12.91 -18.37
C GLY A 176 -2.68 12.73 -19.58
N ASN A 177 -2.60 11.63 -20.33
CA ASN A 177 -3.47 11.35 -21.47
C ASN A 177 -4.64 10.47 -21.04
N GLU A 178 -5.85 10.84 -21.43
CA GLU A 178 -7.04 10.03 -21.16
C GLU A 178 -7.01 8.70 -21.91
N LEU A 179 -7.28 7.61 -21.18
CA LEU A 179 -7.41 6.27 -21.73
C LEU A 179 -8.87 5.99 -22.11
N PRO A 180 -9.12 5.33 -23.26
CA PRO A 180 -10.45 4.83 -23.57
C PRO A 180 -10.92 3.80 -22.54
N MET A 181 -12.15 3.95 -22.06
CA MET A 181 -12.84 2.91 -21.30
C MET A 181 -13.56 1.95 -22.24
N LEU A 182 -13.23 0.67 -22.18
CA LEU A 182 -13.82 -0.42 -22.97
C LEU A 182 -15.20 -0.82 -22.45
N THR A 183 -15.40 -0.70 -21.14
CA THR A 183 -16.62 -1.03 -20.40
C THR A 183 -16.79 -0.05 -19.23
N LYS A 184 -17.82 -0.22 -18.39
CA LYS A 184 -18.00 0.53 -17.15
C LYS A 184 -17.42 -0.25 -15.96
N ALA A 185 -16.83 0.46 -15.01
CA ALA A 185 -16.45 -0.13 -13.72
C ALA A 185 -17.71 -0.37 -12.87
N TYR A 186 -17.69 -1.42 -12.06
CA TYR A 186 -18.73 -1.68 -11.06
C TYR A 186 -18.16 -1.64 -9.65
N THR A 187 -19.01 -1.34 -8.67
CA THR A 187 -18.64 -1.35 -7.26
C THR A 187 -18.91 -2.72 -6.64
N SER A 188 -18.01 -3.21 -5.80
CA SER A 188 -18.12 -4.49 -5.07
C SER A 188 -17.23 -4.49 -3.82
N SER A 189 -17.29 -5.56 -3.04
CA SER A 189 -16.38 -5.84 -1.93
C SER A 189 -15.98 -7.32 -1.93
N ASP A 190 -14.68 -7.60 -1.79
CA ASP A 190 -14.18 -8.99 -1.68
C ASP A 190 -14.25 -9.54 -0.26
N ASP A 191 -14.10 -8.66 0.73
CA ASP A 191 -14.00 -9.02 2.15
C ASP A 191 -15.21 -8.54 2.98
N GLY A 192 -16.17 -7.88 2.33
CA GLY A 192 -17.32 -7.25 2.97
C GLY A 192 -16.95 -6.03 3.83
N LYS A 193 -15.72 -5.50 3.68
CA LYS A 193 -15.18 -4.42 4.50
C LYS A 193 -14.71 -3.25 3.62
N GLU A 194 -13.84 -3.52 2.67
CA GLU A 194 -13.37 -2.51 1.71
C GLU A 194 -14.36 -2.43 0.54
N THR A 195 -14.72 -1.21 0.14
CA THR A 195 -15.47 -1.01 -1.12
C THR A 195 -14.46 -0.79 -2.25
N ARG A 196 -14.73 -1.30 -3.45
CA ARG A 196 -13.85 -1.09 -4.60
C ARG A 196 -14.58 -1.02 -5.93
N ALA A 197 -13.95 -0.36 -6.90
CA ALA A 197 -14.24 -0.48 -8.31
C ALA A 197 -13.00 -0.90 -9.08
N ASN A 198 -13.02 -2.09 -9.69
CA ASN A 198 -11.91 -2.59 -10.51
C ASN A 198 -11.87 -1.84 -11.84
N LEU A 199 -10.67 -1.43 -12.25
CA LEU A 199 -10.39 -0.88 -13.58
C LEU A 199 -9.66 -1.93 -14.44
N PHE A 200 -8.85 -2.76 -13.80
CA PHE A 200 -8.29 -3.96 -14.41
C PHE A 200 -8.05 -5.03 -13.34
N ASN A 201 -8.54 -6.25 -13.55
CA ASN A 201 -8.24 -7.40 -12.72
C ASN A 201 -8.19 -8.65 -13.61
N GLU A 202 -7.00 -9.22 -13.79
CA GLU A 202 -6.79 -10.35 -14.71
C GLU A 202 -7.46 -11.66 -14.25
N TRP A 203 -7.83 -11.77 -12.97
CA TRP A 203 -8.47 -12.95 -12.39
C TRP A 203 -10.00 -12.89 -12.42
N VAL A 204 -10.58 -11.74 -12.78
CA VAL A 204 -12.02 -11.51 -12.77
C VAL A 204 -12.53 -11.32 -14.19
N ALA A 205 -13.22 -12.34 -14.70
CA ALA A 205 -13.80 -12.34 -16.05
C ALA A 205 -15.29 -11.99 -16.08
N LYS A 206 -15.96 -12.03 -14.91
CA LYS A 206 -17.38 -11.67 -14.75
C LYS A 206 -17.52 -10.78 -13.51
N PRO A 207 -18.52 -9.88 -13.47
CA PRO A 207 -18.77 -9.09 -12.28
C PRO A 207 -18.91 -9.94 -11.01
N ALA A 208 -18.52 -9.38 -9.87
CA ALA A 208 -18.69 -10.04 -8.58
C ALA A 208 -20.18 -10.16 -8.24
N SER A 209 -20.58 -11.18 -7.47
CA SER A 209 -21.98 -11.45 -7.15
C SER A 209 -22.69 -10.31 -6.41
N ASP A 210 -21.94 -9.53 -5.64
CA ASP A 210 -22.38 -8.33 -4.93
C ASP A 210 -22.19 -7.03 -5.75
N GLY A 211 -21.78 -7.18 -7.02
CA GLY A 211 -21.52 -6.08 -7.94
C GLY A 211 -22.74 -5.17 -8.08
N ARG A 212 -22.50 -3.86 -7.98
CA ARG A 212 -23.53 -2.82 -8.06
C ARG A 212 -23.04 -1.62 -8.85
N CYS A 213 -24.00 -0.89 -9.41
CA CYS A 213 -23.79 0.37 -10.11
C CYS A 213 -24.92 1.35 -9.75
N ILE A 214 -24.96 2.50 -10.44
CA ILE A 214 -25.96 3.55 -10.17
C ILE A 214 -27.40 3.06 -10.42
N ASP A 215 -27.59 2.07 -11.28
CA ASP A 215 -28.88 1.46 -11.60
C ASP A 215 -29.28 0.34 -10.61
N GLY A 216 -28.44 0.06 -9.62
CA GLY A 216 -28.65 -0.97 -8.60
C GLY A 216 -27.73 -2.19 -8.74
N PRO A 217 -28.14 -3.34 -8.19
CA PRO A 217 -27.37 -4.60 -8.29
C PRO A 217 -27.22 -5.07 -9.74
N LEU A 218 -26.04 -5.58 -10.11
CA LEU A 218 -25.77 -6.06 -11.47
C LEU A 218 -26.49 -7.37 -11.80
N TYR A 219 -26.88 -8.14 -10.79
CA TYR A 219 -27.56 -9.42 -10.96
C TYR A 219 -29.04 -9.31 -10.60
N THR A 220 -29.87 -10.12 -11.26
CA THR A 220 -31.33 -10.14 -11.03
C THR A 220 -31.71 -10.71 -9.67
N ASP A 221 -30.83 -11.52 -9.10
CA ASP A 221 -31.01 -12.19 -7.83
C ASP A 221 -29.64 -12.57 -7.21
N ALA A 222 -29.69 -13.10 -5.98
CA ALA A 222 -28.50 -13.44 -5.20
C ALA A 222 -27.71 -14.65 -5.73
N SER A 223 -28.21 -15.40 -6.72
CA SER A 223 -27.46 -16.53 -7.30
C SER A 223 -26.29 -16.08 -8.18
N ALA A 224 -26.30 -14.80 -8.61
CA ALA A 224 -25.30 -14.22 -9.50
C ALA A 224 -25.11 -14.96 -10.85
N GLU A 225 -26.19 -15.62 -11.32
CA GLU A 225 -26.16 -16.34 -12.59
C GLU A 225 -26.66 -15.48 -13.77
N THR A 226 -27.62 -14.58 -13.52
CA THR A 226 -28.26 -13.75 -14.56
C THR A 226 -28.02 -12.27 -14.30
N LEU A 227 -27.33 -11.61 -15.24
CA LEU A 227 -27.15 -10.16 -15.20
C LEU A 227 -28.47 -9.45 -15.51
N GLN A 228 -28.64 -8.28 -14.91
CA GLN A 228 -29.63 -7.30 -15.34
C GLN A 228 -29.36 -6.89 -16.81
N PRO A 229 -30.35 -6.33 -17.53
CA PRO A 229 -30.17 -5.90 -18.92
C PRO A 229 -28.99 -4.94 -19.15
N TYR A 230 -28.69 -4.08 -18.17
CA TYR A 230 -27.54 -3.17 -18.19
C TYR A 230 -26.24 -3.81 -17.67
N GLY A 231 -26.31 -4.98 -17.02
CA GLY A 231 -25.18 -5.58 -16.32
C GLY A 231 -24.02 -5.99 -17.24
N SER A 232 -24.30 -6.28 -18.52
CA SER A 232 -23.27 -6.62 -19.51
C SER A 232 -22.38 -5.44 -19.91
N GLU A 233 -22.76 -4.21 -19.56
CA GLU A 233 -21.92 -3.01 -19.78
C GLU A 233 -20.79 -2.90 -18.76
N TYR A 234 -20.82 -3.70 -17.69
CA TYR A 234 -19.92 -3.61 -16.56
C TYR A 234 -18.90 -4.76 -16.54
N SER A 235 -17.66 -4.45 -16.19
CA SER A 235 -16.56 -5.43 -16.11
C SER A 235 -15.52 -5.01 -15.09
N ALA A 236 -14.67 -5.95 -14.68
CA ALA A 236 -13.46 -5.68 -13.92
C ALA A 236 -12.26 -5.32 -14.83
N GLN A 237 -12.47 -5.34 -16.16
CA GLN A 237 -11.48 -5.02 -17.20
C GLN A 237 -11.99 -3.84 -18.01
N VAL A 238 -11.93 -2.66 -17.39
CA VAL A 238 -12.47 -1.38 -17.88
C VAL A 238 -11.55 -0.75 -18.92
N ILE A 239 -10.24 -0.94 -18.78
CA ILE A 239 -9.21 -0.40 -19.66
C ILE A 239 -8.44 -1.51 -20.36
N ASP A 240 -7.81 -1.17 -21.50
CA ASP A 240 -6.86 -2.06 -22.15
C ASP A 240 -5.50 -2.05 -21.42
N LYS A 241 -5.10 -3.18 -20.86
CA LYS A 241 -3.81 -3.31 -20.16
C LYS A 241 -2.62 -3.04 -21.08
N ALA A 242 -2.75 -3.24 -22.40
CA ALA A 242 -1.67 -3.01 -23.35
C ALA A 242 -1.20 -1.54 -23.36
N ALA A 243 -2.04 -0.60 -22.91
CA ALA A 243 -1.65 0.79 -22.73
C ALA A 243 -0.48 0.96 -21.73
N PHE A 244 -0.25 -0.01 -20.84
CA PHE A 244 0.78 0.04 -19.79
C PHE A 244 2.09 -0.64 -20.22
N ASP A 245 2.13 -1.34 -21.36
CA ASP A 245 3.31 -2.12 -21.80
C ASP A 245 4.50 -1.22 -22.16
N GLY A 246 4.22 0.00 -22.65
CA GLY A 246 5.25 0.99 -23.00
C GLY A 246 5.89 1.71 -21.81
N GLY A 247 5.45 1.39 -20.59
CA GLY A 247 5.87 2.04 -19.36
C GLY A 247 4.98 3.21 -18.97
N TRP A 248 4.84 3.43 -17.67
CA TRP A 248 3.96 4.46 -17.11
C TRP A 248 4.58 5.15 -15.91
N ASN A 249 4.37 6.46 -15.81
CA ASN A 249 4.88 7.27 -14.71
C ASN A 249 3.74 7.75 -13.81
N THR A 250 2.64 8.24 -14.40
CA THR A 250 1.50 8.72 -13.63
C THR A 250 0.22 8.03 -14.07
N VAL A 251 -0.60 7.67 -13.08
CA VAL A 251 -1.96 7.19 -13.29
C VAL A 251 -2.87 8.03 -12.41
N GLU A 252 -3.90 8.64 -13.00
CA GLU A 252 -4.92 9.41 -12.31
C GLU A 252 -6.29 8.83 -12.66
N VAL A 253 -7.15 8.68 -11.65
CA VAL A 253 -8.52 8.24 -11.83
C VAL A 253 -9.45 9.27 -11.22
N ASN A 254 -10.34 9.81 -12.05
CA ASN A 254 -11.43 10.66 -11.61
C ASN A 254 -12.70 9.81 -11.50
N PHE A 255 -13.41 9.93 -10.38
CA PHE A 255 -14.59 9.11 -10.10
C PHE A 255 -15.61 9.88 -9.28
N THR A 256 -16.85 9.43 -9.33
CA THR A 256 -17.95 9.94 -8.51
C THR A 256 -18.33 8.90 -7.47
N VAL A 257 -18.46 9.33 -6.22
CA VAL A 257 -19.13 8.55 -5.17
C VAL A 257 -20.59 8.99 -5.09
N SER A 258 -21.49 8.02 -5.02
CA SER A 258 -22.94 8.23 -4.92
C SER A 258 -23.59 7.18 -4.00
N GLY A 259 -24.84 7.38 -3.62
CA GLY A 259 -25.61 6.42 -2.82
C GLY A 259 -25.31 6.46 -1.32
N ILE A 260 -24.49 7.39 -0.84
CA ILE A 260 -24.34 7.68 0.59
C ILE A 260 -25.60 8.40 1.06
N ALA A 261 -26.23 7.90 2.12
CA ALA A 261 -27.38 8.55 2.74
C ALA A 261 -26.96 9.89 3.36
N GLU A 262 -27.69 10.96 3.03
CA GLU A 262 -27.53 12.30 3.61
C GLU A 262 -28.12 12.43 5.02
#